data_AF-A0A926EQ03-F1
#
_entry.id   AF-A0A926EQ03-F1
#
_cell.length_a   1.000
_cell.length_b   1.000
_cell.length_c   1.000
_cell.angle_alpha   90.00
_cell.angle_beta   90.00
_cell.angle_gamma   90.00
#
_symmetry.space_group_name_H-M   'P 1'
#
loop_
_entity.id
_entity.type
_entity.pdbx_description
1 polymer ?
#
loop_
_entity_poly.entity_id
_entity_poly.type
_entity_poly.pdbx_seq_one_letter_code
_entity_poly.pdbx_strand_id
1 'polypeptide(L)' 'MNERMCPSCHQKMAEGYKIKVNTYGALKLEPGRTKPGEIAAGVCPVCGQIALYLQK' A
#
# COMPACT_ATOMS: atom_id res chain seq x y z
N MET A 1 4.21 0.43 -14.76
CA MET A 1 3.58 0.56 -13.43
C MET A 1 2.21 -0.08 -13.55
N ASN A 2 1.97 -1.21 -12.89
CA ASN A 2 0.65 -1.84 -12.90
C ASN A 2 -0.25 -1.06 -11.95
N GLU A 3 -1.14 -0.25 -12.49
CA GLU A 3 -2.08 0.55 -11.71
C GLU A 3 -3.08 -0.36 -10.99
N ARG A 4 -3.12 -0.30 -9.65
CA ARG A 4 -4.01 -1.14 -8.84
C ARG A 4 -5.33 -0.45 -8.59
N MET A 5 -6.43 -1.14 -8.89
CA MET A 5 -7.78 -0.69 -8.56
C MET A 5 -8.22 -1.27 -7.22
N CYS A 6 -8.94 -0.46 -6.45
CA CYS A 6 -9.61 -0.91 -5.24
C CYS A 6 -10.73 -1.90 -5.62
N PRO A 7 -10.79 -3.11 -5.03
CA PRO A 7 -11.81 -4.10 -5.39
C PRO A 7 -13.22 -3.70 -4.93
N SER A 8 -13.35 -2.77 -3.98
CA SER A 8 -14.63 -2.29 -3.50
C SER A 8 -15.12 -1.08 -4.32
N CYS A 9 -14.30 -0.03 -4.41
CA CYS A 9 -14.71 1.23 -5.06
C CYS A 9 -14.33 1.32 -6.54
N HIS A 10 -13.56 0.37 -7.08
CA HIS A 10 -12.99 0.39 -8.43
C HIS A 10 -12.17 1.66 -8.75
N GLN A 11 -11.78 2.41 -7.72
CA GLN A 11 -10.96 3.61 -7.83
C GLN A 11 -9.48 3.24 -7.83
N LYS A 12 -8.67 4.07 -8.50
CA LYS A 12 -7.22 3.94 -8.50
C LYS A 12 -6.69 4.09 -7.08
N MET A 13 -5.89 3.12 -6.63
CA MET A 13 -5.28 3.17 -5.30
C MET A 13 -4.09 4.13 -5.32
N ALA A 14 -3.93 4.89 -4.24
CA ALA A 14 -2.75 5.70 -4.01
C ALA A 14 -1.59 4.78 -3.64
N GLU A 15 -0.57 4.73 -4.49
CA GLU A 15 0.65 3.93 -4.29
C GLU A 15 1.76 4.74 -3.62
N GLY A 16 2.91 4.11 -3.39
CA GLY A 16 4.08 4.76 -2.79
C GLY A 16 4.04 4.82 -1.27
N TYR A 17 3.36 3.86 -0.64
CA TYR A 17 3.43 3.65 0.79
C TYR A 17 4.31 2.44 1.12
N LYS A 18 5.19 2.63 2.09
CA LYS A 18 5.93 1.55 2.76
C LYS A 18 5.24 1.20 4.07
N ILE A 19 5.37 -0.06 4.45
CA ILE A 19 4.84 -0.56 5.71
C ILE A 19 5.96 -0.53 6.74
N LYS A 20 5.71 0.12 7.87
CA LYS A 20 6.52 -0.02 9.08
C LYS A 20 5.74 -0.77 10.13
N VAL A 21 6.30 -1.87 10.60
CA VAL A 21 5.78 -2.61 11.76
C VAL A 21 6.65 -2.25 12.95
N ASN A 22 6.03 -1.89 14.07
CA ASN A 22 6.77 -1.78 15.33
C ASN A 22 6.66 -3.08 16.14
N THR A 23 7.47 -3.19 17.18
CA THR A 23 7.48 -4.35 18.10
C THR A 23 6.16 -4.54 18.87
N TYR A 24 5.27 -3.55 18.86
CA TYR A 24 3.95 -3.59 19.49
C TYR A 24 2.84 -4.04 18.52
N GLY A 25 3.19 -4.46 17.30
CA GLY A 25 2.22 -4.94 16.30
C GLY A 25 1.44 -3.84 15.59
N ALA A 26 1.81 -2.56 15.77
CA ALA A 26 1.18 -1.47 15.03
C ALA A 26 1.78 -1.39 13.62
N LEU A 27 0.88 -1.43 12.62
CA LEU A 27 1.19 -1.21 11.21
C LEU A 27 1.01 0.27 10.87
N LYS A 28 2.10 0.93 10.46
CA LYS A 28 2.07 2.30 9.96
C LYS A 28 2.39 2.31 8.47
N LEU A 29 1.55 3.00 7.72
CA LEU A 29 1.78 3.31 6.31
C LEU A 29 2.45 4.67 6.22
N GLU A 30 3.63 4.71 5.63
CA GLU A 30 4.36 5.96 5.42
C GLU A 30 4.59 6.18 3.92
N PRO A 31 4.48 7.42 3.42
CA PRO A 31 4.95 7.74 2.08
C PRO A 31 6.43 7.37 1.93
N GLY A 32 6.77 6.68 0.85
CA GLY A 32 8.14 6.28 0.56
C GLY A 32 8.24 5.35 -0.66
N ARG A 33 9.38 5.41 -1.35
CA ARG A 33 9.72 4.42 -2.38
C ARG A 33 10.10 3.11 -1.69
N THR A 34 9.34 2.06 -1.97
CA THR A 34 9.70 0.67 -1.70
C THR A 34 10.64 0.15 -2.77
N LYS A 35 11.63 -0.66 -2.36
CA LYS A 35 12.57 -1.30 -3.28
C LYS A 35 11.94 -2.56 -3.91
N PRO A 36 12.43 -2.99 -5.08
CA PRO A 36 12.09 -4.33 -5.61
C PRO A 36 12.36 -5.41 -4.56
N GLY A 37 11.42 -6.32 -4.37
CA GLY A 37 11.45 -7.37 -3.35
C GLY A 37 10.88 -6.97 -1.98
N GLU A 38 10.56 -5.69 -1.74
CA GLU A 38 9.92 -5.25 -0.50
C GLU A 38 8.39 -5.24 -0.62
N ILE A 39 7.68 -5.32 0.52
CA ILE A 39 6.22 -5.18 0.55
C ILE A 39 5.86 -3.70 0.45
N ALA A 40 5.19 -3.33 -0.64
CA ALA A 40 4.55 -2.06 -0.85
C ALA A 40 3.08 -2.11 -0.45
N ALA A 41 2.51 -0.94 -0.17
CA ALA A 41 1.11 -0.78 0.14
C ALA A 41 0.46 0.27 -0.76
N GLY A 42 -0.80 0.00 -1.13
CA GLY A 42 -1.69 0.94 -1.79
C GLY A 42 -2.90 1.20 -0.92
N VAL A 43 -3.36 2.45 -0.88
CA VAL A 43 -4.53 2.87 -0.08
C VAL A 43 -5.59 3.43 -1.00
N CYS A 44 -6.83 2.97 -0.88
CA CYS A 44 -7.95 3.58 -1.58
C CYS A 44 -8.28 4.93 -0.95
N PRO A 45 -8.23 6.05 -1.70
CA PRO A 45 -8.52 7.37 -1.14
C PRO A 45 -10.01 7.58 -0.80
N VAL A 46 -10.89 6.67 -1.24
CA VAL A 46 -12.35 6.80 -1.04
C VAL A 46 -12.82 6.01 0.18
N CYS A 47 -12.50 4.71 0.25
CA CYS A 47 -12.97 3.83 1.32
C CYS A 47 -11.89 3.46 2.35
N GLY A 48 -10.64 3.90 2.16
CA GLY A 48 -9.53 3.59 3.07
C GLY A 48 -9.02 2.14 2.99
N GLN A 49 -9.50 1.34 2.05
CA GLN A 49 -9.04 -0.04 1.90
C GLN A 49 -7.55 -0.10 1.57
N ILE A 50 -6.82 -0.98 2.27
CA ILE A 50 -5.38 -1.16 2.12
C ILE A 50 -5.13 -2.45 1.34
N ALA A 51 -4.32 -2.38 0.29
CA ALA A 51 -3.83 -3.53 -0.45
C ALA A 51 -2.32 -3.64 -0.26
N LEU A 52 -1.84 -4.82 0.12
CA LEU A 52 -0.42 -5.12 0.29
C LEU A 52 0.09 -5.95 -0.88
N TYR A 53 1.33 -5.71 -1.29
CA TYR A 53 1.92 -6.44 -2.40
C TYR A 53 3.43 -6.41 -2.45
N LEU A 54 4.01 -7.45 -3.04
CA LEU A 54 5.43 -7.48 -3.35
C LEU A 54 5.72 -6.52 -4.50
N GLN A 55 6.67 -5.60 -4.30
CA GLN A 55 7.20 -4.79 -5.39
C GLN A 55 8.08 -5.67 -6.29
N LYS A 56 7.82 -5.66 -7.60
CA LYS A 56 8.59 -6.41 -8.59
C LYS A 56 9.77 -5.59 -9.11
#